data_AF-A0A7R9EKW0-F1
#
_entry.id   AF-A0A7R9EKW0-F1
#
_cell.length_a   1.000
_cell.length_b   1.000
_cell.length_c   1.000
_cell.angle_alpha   90.00
_cell.angle_beta   90.00
_cell.angle_gamma   90.00
#
_symmetry.space_group_name_H-M   'P 1'
#
loop_
_entity.id
_entity.type
_entity.pdbx_description
1 polymer ?
#
loop_
_entity_poly.entity_id
_entity_poly.type
_entity_poly.pdbx_seq_one_letter_code
_entity_poly.pdbx_strand_id
1 'polypeptide(L)' 'MSTWGKGNVFVNGFNIGRYFSVGPTHTLYVPAPLLSQGANEILVFELFSPSSEIIFTDTPILDNP' A
#
# COMPACT_ATOMS: atom_id res chain seq x y z
N MET A 1 -3.30 4.53 -1.38
CA MET A 1 -3.80 4.35 0.01
C MET A 1 -4.62 5.53 0.53
N SER A 2 -4.86 6.60 -0.25
CA SER A 2 -5.67 7.75 0.21
C SER A 2 -7.12 7.42 0.57
N THR A 3 -7.69 6.34 0.00
CA THR A 3 -9.05 5.86 0.33
C THR A 3 -9.10 4.90 1.51
N TRP A 4 -7.93 4.53 2.06
CA TRP A 4 -7.81 3.64 3.22
C TRP A 4 -7.60 4.46 4.50
N GLY A 5 -7.79 3.86 5.68
CA GLY A 5 -7.60 4.54 6.96
C GLY A 5 -6.12 4.60 7.36
N LYS A 6 -5.68 3.65 8.17
CA LYS A 6 -4.31 3.55 8.69
C LYS A 6 -3.95 2.10 8.92
N GLY A 7 -2.75 1.70 8.53
CA GLY A 7 -2.41 0.29 8.62
C GLY A 7 -1.02 -0.06 8.15
N ASN A 8 -0.82 -1.35 7.87
CA ASN A 8 0.38 -1.91 7.24
C ASN A 8 -0.02 -2.72 6.01
N VAL A 9 0.87 -2.79 5.02
CA VAL A 9 0.69 -3.62 3.83
C VAL A 9 1.80 -4.65 3.75
N PHE A 10 1.44 -5.85 3.32
CA PHE A 10 2.35 -6.95 3.06
C PHE A 10 2.21 -7.39 1.60
N VAL A 11 3.35 -7.68 0.96
CA VAL A 11 3.42 -8.25 -0.39
C VAL A 11 4.14 -9.57 -0.29
N ASN A 12 3.46 -10.66 -0.64
CA ASN A 12 3.98 -12.03 -0.54
C ASN A 12 4.61 -12.33 0.85
N GLY A 13 3.89 -11.94 1.92
CA GLY A 13 4.32 -12.11 3.31
C GLY A 13 5.36 -11.10 3.83
N PHE A 14 5.92 -10.23 2.98
CA PHE A 14 6.88 -9.21 3.39
C PHE A 14 6.18 -7.87 3.72
N ASN A 15 6.40 -7.34 4.92
CA ASN A 15 5.85 -6.03 5.34
C ASN A 15 6.54 -4.88 4.60
N ILE A 16 5.83 -4.19 3.70
CA ILE A 16 6.37 -3.06 2.92
C ILE A 16 6.20 -1.70 3.61
N GLY A 17 5.56 -1.67 4.78
CA GLY A 17 5.50 -0.50 5.64
C GLY A 17 4.09 -0.04 5.99
N ARG A 18 4.05 1.14 6.61
CA ARG A 18 2.84 1.77 7.16
C ARG A 18 2.24 2.76 6.19
N TYR A 19 0.93 2.76 6.03
CA TYR A 19 0.20 3.84 5.37
C TYR A 19 -0.69 4.57 6.36
N PHE A 20 -1.02 5.83 6.04
CA PHE A 20 -2.04 6.61 6.72
C PHE A 20 -2.60 7.62 5.72
N SER A 21 -3.93 7.69 5.55
CA SER A 21 -4.58 8.63 4.62
C SER A 21 -4.36 10.11 4.93
N VAL A 22 -3.87 10.45 6.13
CA VAL A 22 -3.49 11.82 6.48
C VAL A 22 -2.31 12.33 5.63
N GLY A 23 -1.51 11.44 5.03
CA GLY A 23 -0.35 11.83 4.23
C GLY A 23 0.91 12.08 5.09
N PRO A 24 1.98 12.69 4.50
CA PRO A 24 2.04 13.21 3.13
C PRO A 24 2.18 12.12 2.07
N THR A 25 2.56 10.91 2.47
CA THR A 25 2.77 9.79 1.55
C THR A 25 1.48 8.97 1.40
N HIS A 26 0.96 8.88 0.19
CA HIS A 26 -0.30 8.20 -0.12
C HIS A 26 -0.13 6.85 -0.82
N THR A 27 1.10 6.46 -1.13
CA THR A 27 1.47 5.21 -1.79
C THR A 27 2.62 4.51 -1.05
N LEU A 28 2.62 3.18 -1.03
CA LEU A 28 3.77 2.41 -0.57
C LEU A 28 4.52 1.85 -1.77
N TYR A 29 5.85 1.98 -1.76
CA TYR A 29 6.69 1.41 -2.80
C TYR A 29 6.70 -0.12 -2.69
N VAL A 30 6.51 -0.79 -3.82
CA VAL A 30 6.62 -2.25 -3.94
C VAL A 30 7.90 -2.58 -4.71
N PRO A 31 8.98 -3.02 -4.03
CA PRO A 31 10.18 -3.46 -4.70
C PRO A 31 9.90 -4.63 -5.65
N ALA A 32 10.42 -4.55 -6.88
CA ALA A 32 10.29 -5.62 -7.87
C ALA A 32 10.72 -7.02 -7.34
N PRO A 33 11.76 -7.17 -6.50
CA PRO A 33 12.14 -8.48 -5.95
C PRO A 33 11.09 -9.13 -5.03
N LEU A 34 10.12 -8.38 -4.52
CA LEU A 34 9.02 -8.95 -3.73
C LEU A 34 7.92 -9.55 -4.61
N LEU A 35 7.91 -9.26 -5.92
CA LEU A 35 6.90 -9.74 -6.84
C LEU A 35 7.34 -11.04 -7.52
N SER A 36 6.36 -11.90 -7.79
CA SER A 36 6.51 -13.12 -8.59
C SER A 36 5.82 -12.95 -9.94
N GLN A 37 6.31 -13.61 -10.98
CA GLN A 37 5.54 -13.77 -12.21
C GLN A 37 4.28 -14.61 -11.92
N GLY A 38 3.12 -14.09 -12.32
CA GLY A 38 1.83 -14.73 -12.03
C GLY A 38 1.17 -14.15 -10.77
N ALA A 39 0.75 -15.03 -9.86
CA ALA A 39 -0.02 -14.64 -8.68
C ALA A 39 0.87 -13.98 -7.62
N ASN A 40 0.35 -12.91 -7.02
CA ASN A 40 0.95 -12.22 -5.88
C ASN A 40 -0.12 -12.02 -4.82
N GLU A 41 0.23 -12.22 -3.55
CA GLU A 41 -0.65 -11.96 -2.42
C GLU A 41 -0.38 -10.55 -1.88
N ILE A 42 -1.46 -9.79 -1.72
CA ILE A 42 -1.44 -8.50 -1.04
C ILE A 42 -2.32 -8.63 0.20
N LEU A 43 -1.71 -8.45 1.37
CA LEU A 43 -2.42 -8.44 2.64
C LEU A 43 -2.36 -7.04 3.24
N VAL A 44 -3.53 -6.49 3.58
CA VAL A 44 -3.65 -5.17 4.21
C VAL A 44 -4.20 -5.34 5.61
N PHE A 45 -3.45 -4.88 6.60
CA PHE A 45 -3.91 -4.78 7.98
C PHE A 45 -4.40 -3.35 8.25
N GLU A 46 -5.72 -3.15 8.25
CA GLU A 46 -6.39 -1.86 8.44
C GLU A 46 -6.91 -1.70 9.88
N LEU A 47 -6.73 -0.51 10.46
CA LEU A 47 -7.14 -0.19 11.83
C LEU A 47 -8.52 0.46 11.93
N PHE A 48 -9.03 1.04 10.84
CA PHE A 48 -10.30 1.75 10.79
C PHE A 48 -11.27 1.07 9.82
N SER A 49 -11.59 1.73 8.70
CA SER A 49 -12.51 1.21 7.69
C SER A 49 -11.72 0.79 6.45
N PRO A 50 -11.84 -0.47 6.01
CA PRO A 50 -11.17 -0.93 4.80
C PRO A 50 -11.83 -0.34 3.56
N SER A 51 -11.04 -0.12 2.52
CA SER A 51 -11.53 0.09 1.16
C SER A 51 -11.74 -1.27 0.48
N SER A 52 -12.61 -1.31 -0.53
CA SER A 52 -12.86 -2.53 -1.33
C SER A 52 -11.79 -2.80 -2.38
N GLU A 53 -10.93 -1.81 -2.67
CA GLU A 53 -9.99 -1.85 -3.78
C GLU A 53 -8.58 -1.37 -3.40
N ILE A 54 -7.60 -1.93 -4.11
CA ILE A 54 -6.18 -1.54 -4.09
C ILE A 54 -5.78 -1.17 -5.52
N ILE A 55 -5.13 -0.02 -5.68
CA ILE A 55 -4.69 0.51 -6.99
C ILE A 55 -3.17 0.63 -6.97
N PHE A 56 -2.52 0.13 -8.02
CA PHE A 56 -1.09 0.25 -8.26
C PHE A 56 -0.83 1.37 -9.28
N THR A 57 0.30 2.07 -9.12
CA THR A 57 0.73 3.18 -9.98
C THR A 57 2.24 3.11 -10.19
N ASP A 58 2.71 3.67 -11.30
CA ASP A 58 4.13 3.76 -11.66
C ASP A 58 4.86 4.94 -11.00
N THR A 59 4.11 5.86 -10.37
CA THR A 59 4.62 7.08 -9.75
C THR A 59 4.07 7.26 -8.34
N PRO A 60 4.89 7.71 -7.37
CA PRO A 60 4.42 7.92 -6.00
C PRO A 60 3.45 9.10 -5.92
N ILE A 61 2.41 8.96 -5.08
CA ILE A 61 1.49 10.06 -4.76
C ILE A 61 1.92 10.64 -3.42
N LEU A 62 2.35 11.90 -3.45
CA LEU A 62 2.80 12.66 -2.30
C LEU A 62 2.01 13.97 -2.24
N ASP A 63 1.73 14.46 -1.04
CA ASP A 63 1.25 15.82 -0.87
C ASP A 63 2.33 16.83 -1.29
N ASN A 64 1.89 17.99 -1.76
CA ASN A 64 2.82 19.08 -2.04
C ASN A 64 3.51 19.55 -0.75
N PRO A 65 4.81 19.86 -0.81
CA PRO A 65 5.58 20.32 0.36
C PRO A 65 5.09 21.65 0.93
#